data_AF-A0A7V8QXW0-F1
#
_entry.id   AF-A0A7V8QXW0-F1
#
_cell.length_a   1.000
_cell.length_b   1.000
_cell.length_c   1.000
_cell.angle_alpha   90.00
_cell.angle_beta   90.00
_cell.angle_gamma   90.00
#
_symmetry.space_group_name_H-M   'P 1'
#
loop_
_entity.id
_entity.type
_entity.pdbx_description
1 polymer ?
#
loop_
_entity_poly.entity_id
_entity_poly.type
_entity_poly.pdbx_seq_one_letter_code
_entity_poly.pdbx_strand_id
1 'polypeptide(L)' 'MAKTAAIGIRIEPELKDAIEAAAKAERRSVASYIEKVIADDLEKRGLLTPAERSGR' A
#
# COMPACT_ATOMS: atom_id res chain seq x y z
N MET A 1 3.90 3.07 -19.40
CA MET A 1 3.79 1.91 -18.50
C MET A 1 4.89 2.00 -17.45
N ALA A 2 4.60 2.60 -16.30
CA ALA A 2 5.59 2.77 -15.23
C ALA A 2 5.98 1.38 -14.70
N LYS A 3 7.30 1.09 -14.64
CA LYS A 3 7.83 -0.14 -14.04
C LYS A 3 7.41 -0.23 -12.56
N THR A 4 6.37 -0.98 -12.27
CA THR A 4 5.95 -1.32 -10.91
C THR A 4 6.74 -2.54 -10.46
N ALA A 5 7.45 -2.44 -9.33
CA ALA A 5 8.08 -3.60 -8.71
C ALA A 5 7.01 -4.42 -7.98
N ALA A 6 7.03 -5.75 -8.16
CA ALA A 6 6.14 -6.64 -7.44
C ALA A 6 6.76 -6.98 -6.06
N ILE A 7 5.95 -6.90 -5.01
CA ILE A 7 6.34 -7.27 -3.65
C ILE A 7 5.50 -8.49 -3.24
N GLY A 8 6.16 -9.62 -2.98
CA GLY A 8 5.53 -10.83 -2.46
C GLY A 8 5.70 -10.90 -0.95
N ILE A 9 4.60 -10.78 -0.19
CA ILE A 9 4.60 -10.86 1.28
C ILE A 9 3.78 -12.08 1.70
N ARG A 10 4.28 -12.80 2.72
CA ARG A 10 3.49 -13.79 3.45
C ARG A 10 2.99 -13.13 4.74
N ILE A 11 1.69 -13.22 4.95
CA ILE A 11 1.01 -12.72 6.14
C ILE A 11 0.15 -13.82 6.74
N GLU A 12 -0.13 -13.69 8.03
CA GLU A 12 -1.14 -14.51 8.71
C GLU A 12 -2.52 -14.34 8.04
N PRO A 13 -3.35 -15.39 8.03
CA PRO A 13 -4.67 -15.34 7.42
C PRO A 13 -5.57 -14.27 8.06
N GLU A 14 -5.52 -14.13 9.38
CA GLU A 14 -6.32 -13.13 10.11
C GLU A 14 -5.97 -11.68 9.68
N LEU A 15 -4.70 -11.42 9.40
CA LEU A 15 -4.25 -10.13 8.89
C LEU A 15 -4.76 -9.89 7.46
N LYS A 16 -4.77 -10.93 6.63
CA LYS A 16 -5.31 -10.85 5.26
C LYS A 16 -6.79 -10.47 5.27
N ASP A 17 -7.59 -11.13 6.11
CA ASP A 17 -9.02 -10.84 6.24
C ASP A 17 -9.28 -9.40 6.71
N ALA A 18 -8.51 -8.91 7.69
CA ALA A 18 -8.61 -7.53 8.16
C ALA A 18 -8.27 -6.51 7.06
N ILE A 19 -7.23 -6.77 6.27
CA ILE A 19 -6.85 -5.93 5.13
C ILE A 19 -7.94 -5.94 4.05
N GLU A 20 -8.52 -7.11 3.75
CA GLU A 20 -9.60 -7.24 2.77
C GLU A 20 -10.85 -6.46 3.20
N ALA A 21 -11.21 -6.51 4.48
CA ALA A 21 -12.31 -5.72 5.04
C ALA A 21 -12.05 -4.21 4.93
N ALA A 22 -10.85 -3.76 5.30
CA ALA A 22 -10.46 -2.35 5.24
C ALA A 22 -10.43 -1.82 3.79
N ALA A 23 -9.85 -2.59 2.87
CA ALA A 23 -9.81 -2.25 1.45
C ALA A 23 -11.23 -2.14 0.86
N LYS A 24 -12.14 -3.05 1.23
CA LYS A 24 -13.54 -3.02 0.82
C LYS A 24 -14.27 -1.78 1.36
N ALA A 25 -14.02 -1.40 2.61
CA ALA A 25 -14.60 -0.19 3.21
C ALA A 25 -14.19 1.09 2.46
N GLU A 26 -12.94 1.16 2.00
CA GLU A 26 -12.43 2.27 1.18
C GLU A 26 -12.77 2.18 -0.32
N ARG A 27 -13.48 1.12 -0.77
CA ARG A 27 -13.76 0.83 -2.19
C ARG A 27 -12.49 0.75 -3.05
N ARG A 28 -11.42 0.17 -2.51
CA ARG A 28 -10.13 -0.01 -3.20
C ARG A 28 -9.73 -1.48 -3.22
N SER A 29 -8.86 -1.84 -4.15
CA SER A 29 -8.20 -3.15 -4.15
C SER A 29 -7.26 -3.27 -2.95
N VAL A 30 -7.08 -4.50 -2.45
CA VAL A 30 -6.14 -4.82 -1.37
C VAL A 30 -4.74 -4.27 -1.66
N ALA A 31 -4.24 -4.45 -2.89
CA ALA A 31 -2.94 -3.93 -3.29
C ALA A 31 -2.83 -2.40 -3.14
N SER A 32 -3.84 -1.66 -3.61
CA SER A 32 -3.87 -0.20 -3.53
C SER A 32 -4.06 0.31 -2.10
N TYR A 33 -4.77 -0.45 -1.26
CA TYR A 33 -4.89 -0.15 0.18
C TYR A 33 -3.53 -0.32 0.86
N ILE A 34 -2.87 -1.46 0.66
CA ILE A 34 -1.53 -1.74 1.21
C ILE A 34 -0.53 -0.67 0.75
N GLU A 35 -0.53 -0.33 -0.54
CA GLU A 35 0.35 0.71 -1.09
C GLU A 35 0.13 2.06 -0.39
N LYS A 36 -1.14 2.46 -0.19
CA LYS A 36 -1.47 3.70 0.53
C LYS A 36 -0.97 3.66 1.97
N VAL A 37 -1.22 2.57 2.69
CA VAL A 37 -0.80 2.43 4.10
C VAL A 37 0.71 2.46 4.24
N ILE A 38 1.45 1.74 3.39
CA ILE A 38 2.92 1.74 3.41
C ILE A 38 3.45 3.13 3.06
N ALA A 39 2.92 3.77 2.01
CA ALA A 39 3.37 5.09 1.63
C ALA A 39 3.12 6.12 2.74
N ASP A 40 1.93 6.10 3.35
CA ASP A 40 1.58 7.00 4.46
C ASP A 40 2.50 6.80 5.69
N ASP A 41 2.84 5.56 6.04
CA ASP A 41 3.83 5.26 7.09
C ASP A 41 5.21 5.83 6.74
N LEU A 42 5.69 5.60 5.52
CA LEU A 42 7.00 6.06 5.07
C LEU A 42 7.06 7.60 4.97
N GLU A 43 5.99 8.24 4.50
CA GLU A 43 5.85 9.69 4.44
C GLU A 43 5.89 10.29 5.85
N LYS A 44 5.16 9.71 6.81
CA LYS A 44 5.19 10.12 8.23
C LYS A 44 6.56 9.99 8.86
N ARG A 45 7.34 8.99 8.45
CA ARG A 45 8.71 8.75 8.93
C ARG A 45 9.76 9.58 8.18
N GLY A 46 9.37 10.35 7.16
CA GLY A 46 10.28 11.10 6.30
C GLY A 46 11.14 10.21 5.38
N LEU A 47 10.75 8.95 5.20
CA LEU A 47 11.44 7.96 4.36
C LEU A 47 10.95 7.95 2.91
N LEU A 48 9.79 8.56 2.64
CA LEU A 48 9.25 8.75 1.30
C LEU A 48 8.82 10.21 1.16
N THR A 49 9.25 10.88 0.09
CA THR A 49 8.79 12.25 -0.19
C THR A 49 7.70 12.24 -1.28
N PRO A 50 6.63 13.04 -1.15
CA PRO A 50 5.53 13.06 -2.11
C PRO A 50 5.96 13.48 -3.53
N ALA A 51 7.10 14.17 -3.67
CA ALA A 51 7.72 14.48 -4.96
C ALA A 51 8.17 13.23 -5.73
N GLU A 52 8.58 12.16 -5.05
CA GLU A 52 8.96 10.88 -5.66
C GLU A 52 7.75 10.08 -6.16
N ARG A 53 6.54 10.41 -5.67
CA ARG A 53 5.27 9.81 -6.09
C ARG A 53 4.70 10.46 -7.36
N SER A 54 4.98 11.75 -7.58
CA SER A 54 4.45 12.54 -8.72
C SER A 54 5.38 12.55 -9.94
N GLY A 55 6.58 11.99 -9.83
CA GLY A 55 7.54 11.90 -10.93
C GLY A 55 7.49 10.57 -11.68
N ARG A 56 6.35 10.18 -12.28
CA ARG A 56 6.30 9.15 -13.33
C ARG A 56 5.02 9.12 -14.15
#